data_AF-A0A0L0M5W6-F1
#
_entry.id   AF-A0A0L0M5W6-F1
#
_cell.length_a   1.000
_cell.length_b   1.000
_cell.length_c   1.000
_cell.angle_alpha   90.00
_cell.angle_beta   90.00
_cell.angle_gamma   90.00
#
_symmetry.space_group_name_H-M   'P 1'
#
loop_
_entity.id
_entity.type
_entity.pdbx_description
1 polymer ?
#
loop_
_entity_poly.entity_id
_entity_poly.type
_entity_poly.pdbx_seq_one_letter_code
_entity_poly.pdbx_strand_id
1 'polypeptide(L)'
;MVFPVVFTSKAASDLLTIYEFEKMLNGATKAREILKALNDEAKSLGAQLRHRIGEELDGWEGPPAREVHKDVCLHGGYEIHYEIIPAYEPTPASIVILRVWDTRQDR
;
A
#
# COMPACT_ATOMS: atom_id res chain seq x y z
N MET A 1 0.06 19.79 -2.42
CA MET A 1 1.38 19.28 -1.97
C MET A 1 1.42 17.77 -2.19
N VAL A 2 2.58 17.19 -2.49
CA VAL A 2 2.75 15.73 -2.65
C VAL A 2 3.88 15.28 -1.75
N PHE A 3 3.58 14.31 -0.88
CA PHE A 3 4.54 13.69 0.03
C PHE A 3 5.20 12.47 -0.64
N PRO A 4 6.48 12.22 -0.37
CA PRO A 4 7.17 11.02 -0.84
C PRO A 4 6.46 9.74 -0.41
N VAL A 5 6.29 8.82 -1.35
CA VAL A 5 5.82 7.45 -1.09
C VAL A 5 6.96 6.48 -1.35
N VAL A 6 7.29 5.66 -0.36
CA VAL A 6 8.44 4.74 -0.41
C VAL A 6 7.97 3.31 -0.20
N PHE A 7 8.39 2.40 -1.07
CA PHE A 7 8.11 0.98 -0.92
C PHE A 7 9.21 0.30 -0.11
N THR A 8 8.82 -0.50 0.88
CA THR A 8 9.75 -1.43 1.53
C THR A 8 10.13 -2.57 0.59
N SER A 9 11.22 -3.28 0.91
CA SER A 9 11.60 -4.49 0.19
C SER A 9 10.54 -5.59 0.25
N LYS A 10 9.75 -5.63 1.34
CA LYS A 10 8.62 -6.57 1.49
C LYS A 10 7.46 -6.21 0.56
N ALA A 11 7.05 -4.94 0.50
CA ALA A 11 6.04 -4.50 -0.46
C ALA A 11 6.47 -4.74 -1.91
N ALA A 12 7.74 -4.50 -2.25
CA ALA A 12 8.27 -4.80 -3.59
C ALA A 12 8.22 -6.30 -3.91
N SER A 13 8.54 -7.16 -2.94
CA SER A 13 8.41 -8.61 -3.09
C SER A 13 6.96 -9.05 -3.26
N ASP A 14 6.02 -8.45 -2.53
CA ASP A 14 4.60 -8.77 -2.67
C ASP A 14 4.08 -8.40 -4.07
N LEU A 15 4.45 -7.23 -4.60
CA LEU A 15 4.11 -6.82 -5.98
C LEU A 15 4.63 -7.81 -7.03
N LEU A 16 5.82 -8.37 -6.83
CA LEU A 16 6.35 -9.42 -7.71
C LEU A 16 5.50 -10.69 -7.65
N THR A 17 5.12 -11.14 -6.44
CA THR A 17 4.24 -12.30 -6.30
C THR A 17 2.88 -12.07 -6.96
N ILE A 18 2.30 -10.88 -6.79
CA ILE A 18 1.04 -10.50 -7.46
C ILE A 18 1.21 -10.55 -8.98
N TYR A 19 2.31 -10.02 -9.51
CA TYR A 19 2.59 -10.07 -10.95
C TYR A 19 2.64 -11.50 -11.49
N GLU A 20 3.37 -12.38 -10.81
CA GLU A 20 3.53 -13.77 -11.23
C GLU A 20 2.18 -14.50 -11.22
N PHE A 21 1.38 -14.30 -10.18
CA PHE A 21 0.04 -14.86 -10.07
C PHE A 21 -0.90 -14.34 -11.16
N GLU A 22 -0.98 -13.04 -11.34
CA GLU A 22 -1.81 -12.41 -12.36
C GLU A 22 -1.37 -12.77 -13.78
N LYS A 23 -0.06 -12.92 -14.01
CA LYS A 23 0.47 -13.37 -15.30
C LYS A 23 0.03 -14.80 -15.62
N MET A 24 0.01 -15.67 -14.62
CA MET A 24 -0.45 -17.06 -14.78
C MET A 24 -1.95 -17.12 -15.11
N LEU A 25 -2.78 -16.28 -14.46
CA LEU A 25 -4.23 -16.30 -14.66
C LEU A 25 -4.69 -15.54 -15.90
N ASN A 26 -4.17 -14.33 -16.10
CA ASN A 26 -4.72 -13.34 -17.04
C ASN A 26 -3.73 -12.91 -18.12
N GLY A 27 -2.50 -13.44 -18.09
CA GLY A 27 -1.44 -13.10 -19.03
C GLY A 27 -0.63 -11.86 -18.64
N ALA A 28 0.52 -11.70 -19.28
CA ALA A 28 1.52 -10.71 -18.87
C ALA A 28 1.06 -9.25 -19.04
N THR A 29 0.20 -8.95 -20.01
CA THR A 29 -0.32 -7.59 -20.22
C THR A 29 -1.19 -7.17 -19.04
N LYS A 30 -2.13 -8.03 -18.63
CA LYS A 30 -3.04 -7.70 -17.53
C LYS A 30 -2.30 -7.58 -16.20
N ALA A 31 -1.33 -8.46 -15.96
CA ALA A 31 -0.47 -8.38 -14.78
C ALA A 31 0.28 -7.04 -14.67
N ARG A 32 0.80 -6.51 -15.79
CA ARG A 32 1.45 -5.19 -15.80
C ARG A 32 0.47 -4.05 -15.53
N GLU A 33 -0.75 -4.12 -16.07
CA GLU A 33 -1.80 -3.12 -15.81
C GLU A 33 -2.17 -3.08 -14.33
N ILE A 34 -2.32 -4.24 -13.70
CA ILE A 34 -2.64 -4.35 -12.27
C ILE A 34 -1.50 -3.77 -11.42
N LEU A 35 -0.25 -4.13 -11.71
CA LEU A 35 0.90 -3.57 -11.00
C LEU A 35 1.00 -2.05 -11.16
N LYS A 36 0.73 -1.53 -12.36
CA LYS A 36 0.69 -0.10 -12.60
C LYS A 36 -0.41 0.55 -11.75
N ALA A 37 -1.62 -0.03 -11.73
CA ALA A 37 -2.73 0.48 -10.95
C ALA A 37 -2.43 0.47 -9.43
N LEU A 38 -1.84 -0.60 -8.90
CA LEU A 38 -1.42 -0.68 -7.49
C LEU A 38 -0.35 0.36 -7.14
N ASN A 39 0.61 0.59 -8.05
CA ASN A 39 1.62 1.63 -7.86
C ASN A 39 0.99 3.04 -7.89
N ASP A 40 0.02 3.27 -8.77
CA ASP A 40 -0.69 4.53 -8.86
C ASP A 40 -1.55 4.78 -7.60
N GLU A 41 -2.25 3.76 -7.09
CA GLU A 41 -3.00 3.83 -5.82
C GLU A 41 -2.09 4.16 -4.63
N ALA A 42 -0.97 3.43 -4.48
CA ALA A 42 0.01 3.69 -3.44
C ALA A 42 0.57 5.13 -3.52
N LYS A 43 0.93 5.60 -4.72
CA LYS A 43 1.40 6.98 -4.92
C LYS A 43 0.33 8.01 -4.62
N SER A 44 -0.94 7.68 -4.83
CA SER A 44 -2.06 8.57 -4.52
C SER A 44 -2.14 8.91 -3.03
N LEU A 45 -1.67 8.02 -2.14
CA LEU A 45 -1.63 8.27 -0.70
C LEU A 45 -0.77 9.50 -0.37
N GLY A 46 0.28 9.77 -1.16
CA GLY A 46 1.13 10.94 -1.00
C GLY A 46 0.44 12.26 -1.35
N ALA A 47 -0.73 12.24 -1.97
CA ALA A 47 -1.47 13.46 -2.23
C ALA A 47 -2.08 14.03 -0.94
N GLN A 48 -2.20 15.35 -0.90
CA GLN A 48 -2.84 16.05 0.22
C GLN A 48 -4.25 15.48 0.51
N LEU A 49 -4.56 15.25 1.79
CA LEU A 49 -5.80 14.66 2.30
C LEU A 49 -6.04 13.18 1.95
N ARG A 50 -5.11 12.51 1.24
CA ARG A 50 -5.25 11.09 0.92
C ARG A 50 -4.48 10.16 1.86
N HIS A 51 -3.56 10.68 2.67
CA HIS A 51 -2.69 9.85 3.49
C HIS A 51 -3.41 9.08 4.60
N ARG A 52 -4.63 9.47 5.02
CA ARG A 52 -5.42 8.80 6.08
C ARG A 52 -6.77 8.25 5.59
N ILE A 53 -6.87 7.86 4.32
CA ILE A 53 -8.13 7.31 3.77
C ILE A 53 -8.37 5.86 4.21
N GLY A 54 -7.30 5.11 4.49
CA GLY A 54 -7.37 3.74 4.96
C GLY A 54 -7.78 3.65 6.43
N GLU A 55 -8.30 2.48 6.80
CA GLU A 55 -8.59 2.11 8.18
C GLU A 55 -7.29 2.11 8.99
N GLU A 56 -7.24 2.84 10.11
CA GLU A 56 -6.11 2.75 11.06
C GLU A 56 -6.09 1.36 11.70
N LEU A 57 -4.92 0.75 11.79
CA LEU A 57 -4.72 -0.57 12.36
C LEU A 57 -4.21 -0.47 13.79
N ASP A 58 -4.91 -1.15 14.71
CA ASP A 58 -4.51 -1.28 16.11
C ASP A 58 -3.23 -2.12 16.27
N GLY A 59 -2.62 -2.04 17.46
CA GLY A 59 -1.47 -2.86 17.84
C GLY A 59 -0.10 -2.21 17.60
N TRP A 60 -0.08 -0.95 17.14
CA TRP A 60 1.13 -0.17 16.87
C TRP A 60 1.34 1.03 17.80
N GLU A 61 0.60 1.09 18.90
CA GLU A 61 0.58 2.21 19.87
C GLU A 61 1.80 2.21 20.81
N GLY A 62 2.51 1.08 20.90
CA GLY A 62 3.65 0.91 21.80
C GLY A 62 4.84 1.79 21.40
N PRO A 63 5.68 2.26 22.33
CA PRO A 63 6.78 3.17 22.01
C PRO A 63 7.90 2.48 21.19
N PRO A 64 8.32 3.04 20.04
CA PRO A 64 7.77 4.25 19.40
C PRO A 64 6.45 3.96 18.68
N ALA A 65 5.43 4.79 18.94
CA ALA A 65 4.12 4.65 18.32
C ALA A 65 4.23 4.79 16.79
N ARG A 66 3.47 3.99 16.06
CA ARG A 66 3.41 4.00 14.60
C ARG A 66 1.96 4.16 14.16
N GLU A 67 1.75 5.03 13.18
CA GLU A 67 0.44 5.25 12.56
C GLU A 67 0.36 4.40 11.29
N VAL A 68 -0.25 3.22 11.41
CA VAL A 68 -0.35 2.24 10.33
C VAL A 68 -1.79 2.15 9.87
N HIS A 69 -1.99 2.14 8.56
CA HIS A 69 -3.30 2.05 7.93
C HIS A 69 -3.36 0.92 6.90
N LYS A 70 -4.57 0.48 6.62
CA LYS A 70 -4.94 -0.46 5.54
C LYS A 70 -5.94 0.21 4.61
N ASP A 71 -5.59 0.33 3.34
CA ASP A 71 -6.50 0.79 2.29
C ASP A 71 -6.86 -0.36 1.34
N VAL A 72 -8.15 -0.51 1.06
CA VAL A 72 -8.70 -1.56 0.19
C VAL A 72 -8.95 -0.94 -1.18
N CYS A 73 -8.23 -1.41 -2.19
CA CYS A 73 -8.20 -0.77 -3.51
C CYS A 73 -8.64 -1.73 -4.64
N LEU A 74 -8.77 -1.17 -5.84
CA LEU A 74 -9.16 -1.90 -7.05
C LEU A 74 -10.40 -2.80 -6.85
N HIS A 75 -11.47 -2.21 -6.32
CA HIS A 75 -12.75 -2.88 -6.06
C HIS A 75 -12.68 -4.04 -5.05
N GLY A 76 -11.75 -3.99 -4.09
CA GLY A 76 -11.63 -5.00 -3.04
C GLY A 76 -10.73 -6.19 -3.38
N GLY A 77 -10.10 -6.17 -4.56
CA GLY A 77 -9.17 -7.22 -4.95
C GLY A 77 -7.82 -7.17 -4.24
N TYR A 78 -7.46 -6.01 -3.69
CA TYR A 78 -6.14 -5.79 -3.11
C TYR A 78 -6.17 -4.86 -1.90
N GLU A 79 -5.18 -5.00 -1.04
CA GLU A 79 -4.96 -4.15 0.12
C GLU A 79 -3.57 -3.53 0.09
N ILE A 80 -3.44 -2.29 0.53
CA ILE A 80 -2.18 -1.61 0.74
C ILE A 80 -2.08 -1.30 2.22
N HIS A 81 -1.07 -1.87 2.88
CA HIS A 81 -0.76 -1.58 4.27
C HIS A 81 0.39 -0.58 4.28
N TYR A 82 0.20 0.55 4.94
CA TYR A 82 1.14 1.66 4.88
C TYR A 82 1.27 2.37 6.21
N GLU A 83 2.39 3.04 6.41
CA GLU A 83 2.71 3.82 7.61
C GLU A 83 2.91 5.28 7.24
N ILE A 84 2.40 6.16 8.09
CA ILE A 84 2.57 7.61 7.98
C ILE A 84 3.73 8.02 8.88
N ILE A 85 4.71 8.72 8.31
CA ILE A 85 5.90 9.17 9.05
C ILE A 85 5.99 10.71 9.00
N PRO A 86 6.10 11.40 10.16
CA PRO A 86 5.98 10.86 11.52
C PRO A 86 4.53 10.47 11.85
N ALA A 87 4.37 9.55 12.79
CA ALA A 87 3.06 9.14 13.27
C ALA A 87 2.30 10.33 13.87
N TYR A 88 1.01 10.44 13.55
CA TYR A 88 0.02 11.39 14.06
C TYR A 88 0.27 12.86 13.74
N GLU A 89 1.26 13.17 12.90
CA GLU A 89 1.50 14.54 12.47
C GLU A 89 0.46 15.00 11.43
N PRO A 90 -0.08 16.22 11.51
CA PRO A 90 -1.04 16.73 10.53
C PRO A 90 -0.49 16.68 9.10
N THR A 91 0.82 16.95 8.96
CA THR A 91 1.53 16.96 7.68
C THR A 91 2.61 15.88 7.71
N PRO A 92 2.47 14.78 6.95
CA PRO A 92 3.48 13.74 6.92
C PRO A 92 4.73 14.20 6.18
N ALA A 93 5.89 13.69 6.60
CA ALA A 93 7.13 13.81 5.86
C ALA A 93 7.22 12.77 4.73
N SER A 94 6.66 11.58 4.94
CA SER A 94 6.59 10.50 3.94
C SER A 94 5.53 9.46 4.29
N ILE A 95 5.17 8.64 3.31
CA ILE A 95 4.32 7.47 3.46
C ILE A 95 5.12 6.24 3.06
N VAL A 96 5.14 5.22 3.90
CA VAL A 96 5.90 4.00 3.66
C VAL A 96 4.94 2.85 3.40
N ILE A 97 5.01 2.25 2.21
CA ILE A 97 4.24 1.06 1.86
C ILE A 97 4.91 -0.16 2.47
N LEU A 98 4.24 -0.73 3.48
CA LEU A 98 4.72 -1.87 4.23
C LEU A 98 4.46 -3.18 3.48
N ARG A 99 3.22 -3.38 3.02
CA ARG A 99 2.77 -4.59 2.31
C ARG A 99 1.76 -4.24 1.22
N VAL A 100 1.67 -5.10 0.21
CA VAL A 100 0.57 -5.09 -0.77
C VAL A 100 -0.01 -6.49 -0.81
N TRP A 101 -1.31 -6.65 -0.59
CA TRP A 101 -1.95 -7.96 -0.52
C TRP A 101 -2.95 -8.15 -1.63
N ASP A 102 -3.07 -9.39 -2.08
CA ASP A 102 -4.12 -9.89 -2.97
C ASP A 102 -5.14 -10.63 -2.10
N THR A 103 -6.38 -10.16 -2.07
CA THR A 103 -7.40 -10.68 -1.14
C THR A 103 -7.85 -12.11 -1.46
N ARG A 104 -7.45 -12.65 -2.62
CA ARG A 104 -7.68 -14.07 -2.98
C ARG A 104 -6.62 -15.01 -2.41
N GLN A 105 -5.48 -14.47 -1.97
CA GLN A 105 -4.41 -15.27 -1.40
C GLN A 105 -4.59 -15.34 0.11
N ASP A 106 -4.82 -16.55 0.61
CA ASP A 106 -4.79 -16.80 2.05
C ASP A 106 -3.33 -16.76 2.53
N ARG A 107 -3.01 -15.89 3.50
CA ARG A 107 -1.65 -15.68 4.02
C ARG A 107 -1.65 -15.44 5.51
#